data_AF-A0A926I648-F1
#
_entry.id   AF-A0A926I648-F1
#
_cell.length_a   1.000
_cell.length_b   1.000
_cell.length_c   1.000
_cell.angle_alpha   90.00
_cell.angle_beta   90.00
_cell.angle_gamma   90.00
#
_symmetry.space_group_name_H-M   'P 1'
#
loop_
_entity.id
_entity.type
_entity.pdbx_description
1 polymer ?
#
loop_
_entity_poly.entity_id
_entity_poly.type
_entity_poly.pdbx_seq_one_letter_code
_entity_poly.pdbx_strand_id
1 'polypeptide(L)'
;EATQEDIDAAYEDVMYAIVSVMENEVDKEFLKSLIDQANNTIENHAGQYTASSIEALKEAAKAGQIVYDDPEADLEAVLGACKAITDANNTLVARADLSNLEAAYNFAESLEGKCDLSSVEGLMNQAKEILANAADTPISEQDAAKELARTLTIELSKIRLNASIAAANEKLAEEEKYTEASVAAVKLALAEAEALQQIVEEQDVEAIELVEATAQKLDKAVDALKLVDDDKPVDPPKPSKPNKGSTSQVA
;
A
#
# COMPACT_ATOMS: atom_id res chain seq x y z
N GLU A 1 -4.83 -44.73 2.20
CA GLU A 1 -4.34 -43.50 2.85
C GLU A 1 -4.96 -43.43 4.23
N ALA A 2 -4.29 -42.83 5.21
CA ALA A 2 -4.89 -42.54 6.51
C ALA A 2 -5.94 -41.43 6.34
N THR A 3 -7.05 -41.52 7.07
CA THR A 3 -8.08 -40.49 7.12
C THR A 3 -7.72 -39.42 8.16
N GLN A 4 -8.41 -38.27 8.15
CA GLN A 4 -8.23 -37.27 9.21
C GLN A 4 -8.60 -37.83 10.59
N GLU A 5 -9.62 -38.68 10.67
CA GLU A 5 -10.03 -39.36 11.89
C GLU A 5 -8.92 -40.28 12.44
N ASP A 6 -8.20 -41.00 11.54
CA ASP A 6 -7.05 -41.81 11.94
C ASP A 6 -5.87 -40.96 12.45
N ILE A 7 -5.65 -39.77 11.86
CA ILE A 7 -4.59 -38.84 12.26
C ILE A 7 -4.92 -38.21 13.61
N ASP A 8 -6.16 -37.79 13.82
CA ASP A 8 -6.63 -37.18 15.06
C ASP A 8 -6.56 -38.19 16.23
N ALA A 9 -6.98 -39.44 16.00
CA ALA A 9 -6.88 -40.50 17.00
C ALA A 9 -5.42 -40.80 17.37
N ALA A 10 -4.52 -40.89 16.39
CA ALA A 10 -3.10 -41.10 16.65
C ALA A 10 -2.46 -39.91 17.39
N TYR A 11 -2.88 -38.68 17.08
CA TYR A 11 -2.45 -37.48 17.80
C TYR A 11 -2.92 -37.51 19.25
N GLU A 12 -4.17 -37.89 19.49
CA GLU A 12 -4.74 -38.02 20.85
C GLU A 12 -4.02 -39.09 21.67
N ASP A 13 -3.72 -40.26 21.08
CA ASP A 13 -2.94 -41.31 21.74
C ASP A 13 -1.54 -40.84 22.15
N VAL A 14 -0.87 -40.10 21.26
CA VAL A 14 0.45 -39.50 21.55
C VAL A 14 0.31 -38.45 22.66
N MET A 15 -0.72 -37.60 22.59
CA MET A 15 -0.95 -36.58 23.60
C MET A 15 -1.18 -37.20 24.97
N TYR A 16 -2.06 -38.19 25.05
CA TYR A 16 -2.36 -38.95 26.25
C TYR A 16 -1.09 -39.49 26.90
N ALA A 17 -0.19 -40.09 26.10
CA ALA A 17 1.07 -40.63 26.61
C ALA A 17 2.03 -39.53 27.14
N ILE A 18 1.94 -38.31 26.61
CA ILE A 18 2.75 -37.17 27.06
C ILE A 18 2.23 -36.59 28.37
N VAL A 19 0.90 -36.40 28.50
CA VAL A 19 0.31 -35.70 29.65
C VAL A 19 -0.05 -36.62 30.83
N SER A 20 -0.15 -37.94 30.59
CA SER A 20 -0.48 -38.92 31.64
C SER A 20 0.78 -39.44 32.33
N VAL A 21 0.88 -39.23 33.65
CA VAL A 21 1.95 -39.82 34.47
C VAL A 21 1.46 -41.11 35.13
N MET A 22 2.36 -42.10 35.27
CA MET A 22 2.08 -43.44 35.84
C MET A 22 1.55 -43.44 37.29
N GLU A 23 1.47 -42.30 37.98
CA GLU A 23 1.11 -42.19 39.41
C GLU A 23 -0.13 -41.30 39.69
N ASN A 24 -1.06 -41.16 38.73
CA ASN A 24 -2.33 -40.39 38.82
C ASN A 24 -2.21 -38.86 38.87
N GLU A 25 -1.04 -38.30 38.55
CA GLU A 25 -0.88 -36.85 38.32
C GLU A 25 -0.92 -36.54 36.82
N VAL A 26 -1.51 -35.41 36.45
CA VAL A 26 -1.54 -34.91 35.07
C VAL A 26 -0.37 -33.93 34.87
N ASP A 27 0.54 -34.25 33.94
CA ASP A 27 1.64 -33.36 33.57
C ASP A 27 1.14 -32.29 32.59
N LYS A 28 1.29 -31.01 32.98
CA LYS A 28 0.86 -29.86 32.19
C LYS A 28 2.01 -29.16 31.48
N GLU A 29 3.24 -29.70 31.50
CA GLU A 29 4.39 -29.10 30.83
C GLU A 29 4.15 -28.95 29.32
N PHE A 30 3.50 -29.95 28.70
CA PHE A 30 3.15 -29.87 27.28
C PHE A 30 2.09 -28.80 26.99
N LEU A 31 1.04 -28.70 27.81
CA LEU A 31 0.05 -27.63 27.72
C LEU A 31 0.71 -26.25 27.85
N LYS A 32 1.64 -26.10 28.80
CA LYS A 32 2.41 -24.86 28.97
C LYS A 32 3.20 -24.51 27.69
N SER A 33 3.87 -25.48 27.10
CA SER A 33 4.64 -25.29 25.86
C SER A 33 3.75 -24.83 24.70
N LEU A 34 2.55 -25.40 24.57
CA LEU A 34 1.58 -24.97 23.56
C LEU A 34 1.08 -23.54 23.80
N ILE A 35 0.79 -23.18 25.06
CA ILE A 35 0.39 -21.81 25.43
C ILE A 35 1.52 -20.82 25.10
N ASP A 36 2.75 -21.14 25.48
CA ASP A 36 3.92 -20.29 25.21
C ASP A 36 4.11 -20.07 23.69
N GLN A 37 3.96 -21.13 22.89
CA GLN A 37 4.03 -21.06 21.42
C GLN A 37 2.89 -20.22 20.84
N ALA A 38 1.65 -20.44 21.29
CA ALA A 38 0.50 -19.66 20.85
C ALA A 38 0.69 -18.16 21.16
N ASN A 39 1.10 -17.84 22.38
CA ASN A 39 1.39 -16.47 22.80
C ASN A 39 2.54 -15.85 21.99
N ASN A 40 3.58 -16.63 21.69
CA ASN A 40 4.68 -16.14 20.84
C ASN A 40 4.19 -15.76 19.43
N THR A 41 3.33 -16.59 18.82
CA THR A 41 2.69 -16.29 17.53
C THR A 41 1.84 -15.03 17.61
N ILE A 42 0.99 -14.92 18.64
CA ILE A 42 0.11 -13.75 18.86
C ILE A 42 0.93 -12.46 19.03
N GLU A 43 2.04 -12.49 19.78
CA GLU A 43 2.84 -11.31 20.06
C GLU A 43 3.77 -10.91 18.90
N ASN A 44 4.38 -11.87 18.22
CA ASN A 44 5.49 -11.61 17.30
C ASN A 44 5.16 -11.87 15.83
N HIS A 45 4.10 -12.62 15.54
CA HIS A 45 3.77 -13.09 14.19
C HIS A 45 2.32 -12.80 13.77
N ALA A 46 1.50 -12.18 14.62
CA ALA A 46 0.08 -11.91 14.32
C ALA A 46 -0.14 -11.19 12.98
N GLY A 47 0.74 -10.26 12.60
CA GLY A 47 0.62 -9.52 11.32
C GLY A 47 0.77 -10.38 10.06
N GLN A 48 1.26 -11.63 10.18
CA GLN A 48 1.40 -12.59 9.08
C GLN A 48 0.12 -13.40 8.83
N TYR A 49 -0.83 -13.36 9.76
CA TYR A 49 -2.06 -14.15 9.72
C TYR A 49 -3.29 -13.25 9.72
N THR A 50 -4.44 -13.80 9.35
CA THR A 50 -5.72 -13.09 9.39
C THR A 50 -6.12 -12.79 10.83
N ALA A 51 -6.75 -11.65 11.05
CA ALA A 51 -7.19 -11.23 12.38
C ALA A 51 -8.12 -12.26 13.04
N SER A 52 -9.04 -12.84 12.27
CA SER A 52 -9.97 -13.87 12.73
C SER A 52 -9.26 -15.15 13.18
N SER A 53 -8.22 -15.59 12.47
CA SER A 53 -7.48 -16.80 12.87
C SER A 53 -6.59 -16.58 14.10
N ILE A 54 -6.04 -15.36 14.25
CA ILE A 54 -5.34 -14.96 15.46
C ILE A 54 -6.27 -14.85 16.67
N GLU A 55 -7.49 -14.33 16.50
CA GLU A 55 -8.44 -14.26 17.62
C GLU A 55 -8.86 -15.67 18.07
N ALA A 56 -9.06 -16.61 17.14
CA ALA A 56 -9.31 -18.02 17.49
C ALA A 56 -8.14 -18.64 18.28
N LEU A 57 -6.89 -18.37 17.87
CA LEU A 57 -5.71 -18.83 18.60
C LEU A 57 -5.63 -18.22 20.02
N LYS A 58 -5.96 -16.94 20.15
CA LYS A 58 -5.97 -16.22 21.43
C LYS A 58 -7.07 -16.74 22.36
N GLU A 59 -8.24 -17.06 21.84
CA GLU A 59 -9.31 -17.69 22.62
C GLU A 59 -8.89 -19.08 23.12
N ALA A 60 -8.28 -19.90 22.26
CA ALA A 60 -7.76 -21.21 22.63
C ALA A 60 -6.63 -21.12 23.67
N ALA A 61 -5.67 -20.20 23.49
CA ALA A 61 -4.59 -19.97 24.43
C ALA A 61 -5.10 -19.51 25.81
N LYS A 62 -6.11 -18.62 25.84
CA LYS A 62 -6.74 -18.17 27.08
C LYS A 62 -7.48 -19.32 27.78
N ALA A 63 -8.21 -20.14 27.05
CA ALA A 63 -8.86 -21.33 27.61
C ALA A 63 -7.83 -22.33 28.17
N GLY A 64 -6.75 -22.56 27.43
CA GLY A 64 -5.65 -23.41 27.90
C GLY A 64 -4.97 -22.85 29.14
N GLN A 65 -4.79 -21.53 29.25
CA GLN A 65 -4.23 -20.90 30.46
C GLN A 65 -5.11 -21.15 31.69
N ILE A 66 -6.44 -21.09 31.55
CA ILE A 66 -7.37 -21.39 32.64
C ILE A 66 -7.18 -22.85 33.12
N VAL A 67 -7.07 -23.80 32.19
CA VAL A 67 -6.83 -25.22 32.51
C VAL A 67 -5.45 -25.43 33.14
N TYR A 68 -4.43 -24.72 32.65
CA TYR A 68 -3.07 -24.78 33.20
C TYR A 68 -3.05 -24.32 34.66
N ASP A 69 -3.69 -23.19 34.95
CA ASP A 69 -3.71 -22.57 36.28
C ASP A 69 -4.59 -23.29 37.31
N ASP A 70 -5.53 -24.14 36.87
CA ASP A 70 -6.41 -24.90 37.76
C ASP A 70 -5.69 -26.13 38.37
N PRO A 71 -5.33 -26.14 39.66
CA PRO A 71 -4.59 -27.25 40.26
C PRO A 71 -5.36 -28.59 40.24
N GLU A 72 -6.68 -28.56 40.06
CA GLU A 72 -7.56 -29.73 40.05
C GLU A 72 -7.96 -30.18 38.64
N ALA A 73 -7.41 -29.56 37.59
CA ALA A 73 -7.73 -29.92 36.21
C ALA A 73 -7.40 -31.39 35.93
N ASP A 74 -8.41 -32.12 35.44
CA ASP A 74 -8.27 -33.53 35.10
C ASP A 74 -7.61 -33.74 33.72
N LEU A 75 -7.35 -35.00 33.40
CA LEU A 75 -6.70 -35.41 32.16
C LEU A 75 -7.50 -34.99 30.92
N GLU A 76 -8.83 -35.10 30.97
CA GLU A 76 -9.70 -34.75 29.85
C GLU A 76 -9.64 -33.24 29.57
N ALA A 77 -9.67 -32.40 30.61
CA ALA A 77 -9.53 -30.96 30.47
C ALA A 77 -8.17 -30.57 29.87
N VAL A 78 -7.07 -31.18 30.33
CA VAL A 78 -5.73 -30.90 29.80
C VAL A 78 -5.59 -31.35 28.34
N LEU A 79 -6.07 -32.56 28.01
CA LEU A 79 -6.09 -33.06 26.62
C LEU A 79 -6.91 -32.16 25.69
N GLY A 80 -8.10 -31.77 26.14
CA GLY A 80 -8.98 -30.87 25.39
C GLY A 80 -8.33 -29.51 25.13
N ALA A 81 -7.65 -28.93 26.12
CA ALA A 81 -6.91 -27.68 25.96
C ALA A 81 -5.73 -27.80 24.98
N CYS A 82 -4.94 -28.88 25.08
CA CYS A 82 -3.85 -29.15 24.15
C CYS A 82 -4.34 -29.28 22.71
N LYS A 83 -5.44 -30.04 22.51
CA LYS A 83 -6.08 -30.20 21.21
C LYS A 83 -6.59 -28.87 20.67
N ALA A 84 -7.32 -28.08 21.47
CA ALA A 84 -7.88 -26.80 21.03
C ALA A 84 -6.79 -25.81 20.56
N ILE A 85 -5.68 -25.69 21.30
CA ILE A 85 -4.57 -24.81 20.88
C ILE A 85 -3.91 -25.33 19.59
N THR A 86 -3.75 -26.65 19.47
CA THR A 86 -3.13 -27.23 18.27
C THR A 86 -4.03 -27.09 17.04
N ASP A 87 -5.33 -27.31 17.19
CA ASP A 87 -6.31 -27.09 16.12
C ASP A 87 -6.32 -25.61 15.68
N ALA A 88 -6.29 -24.67 16.64
CA ALA A 88 -6.23 -23.25 16.33
C ALA A 88 -4.93 -22.87 15.59
N ASN A 89 -3.78 -23.43 15.98
CA ASN A 89 -2.51 -23.24 15.28
C ASN A 89 -2.55 -23.82 13.85
N ASN A 90 -3.12 -25.01 13.66
CA ASN A 90 -3.21 -25.67 12.35
C ASN A 90 -4.19 -24.97 11.39
N THR A 91 -5.12 -24.20 11.94
CA THR A 91 -6.13 -23.45 11.17
C THR A 91 -5.78 -21.97 10.98
N LEU A 92 -4.59 -21.55 11.41
CA LEU A 92 -4.07 -20.22 11.11
C LEU A 92 -4.06 -19.97 9.60
N VAL A 93 -4.56 -18.80 9.20
CA VAL A 93 -4.66 -18.42 7.79
C VAL A 93 -3.67 -17.30 7.52
N ALA A 94 -2.70 -17.52 6.64
CA ALA A 94 -1.76 -16.47 6.25
C ALA A 94 -2.51 -15.31 5.57
N ARG A 95 -2.06 -14.08 5.83
CA ARG A 95 -2.69 -12.84 5.33
C ARG A 95 -2.05 -12.39 4.03
N ALA A 96 -2.86 -11.89 3.10
CA ALA A 96 -2.35 -11.28 1.88
C ALA A 96 -1.57 -9.98 2.17
N ASP A 97 -0.51 -9.75 1.40
CA ASP A 97 0.15 -8.44 1.35
C ASP A 97 -0.55 -7.56 0.31
N LEU A 98 -1.17 -6.49 0.79
CA LEU A 98 -1.99 -5.57 0.00
C LEU A 98 -1.29 -4.22 -0.23
N SER A 99 0.00 -4.08 0.09
CA SER A 99 0.72 -2.80 0.02
C SER A 99 0.66 -2.16 -1.37
N ASN A 100 0.75 -2.97 -2.43
CA ASN A 100 0.64 -2.46 -3.81
C ASN A 100 -0.79 -2.00 -4.16
N LEU A 101 -1.80 -2.68 -3.63
CA LEU A 101 -3.19 -2.31 -3.86
C LEU A 101 -3.53 -1.01 -3.13
N GLU A 102 -3.03 -0.84 -1.91
CA GLU A 102 -3.13 0.41 -1.15
C GLU A 102 -2.43 1.56 -1.88
N ALA A 103 -1.22 1.33 -2.42
CA ALA A 103 -0.52 2.34 -3.22
C ALA A 103 -1.30 2.73 -4.48
N ALA A 104 -1.86 1.77 -5.21
CA ALA A 104 -2.68 2.02 -6.40
C ALA A 104 -3.96 2.80 -6.06
N TYR A 105 -4.62 2.46 -4.94
CA TYR A 105 -5.81 3.17 -4.47
C TYR A 105 -5.49 4.62 -4.06
N ASN A 106 -4.42 4.83 -3.30
CA ASN A 106 -3.97 6.17 -2.90
C ASN A 106 -3.56 7.01 -4.12
N PHE A 107 -2.98 6.38 -5.15
CA PHE A 107 -2.70 7.06 -6.42
C PHE A 107 -4.00 7.54 -7.06
N ALA A 108 -5.06 6.72 -7.07
CA ALA A 108 -6.37 7.11 -7.57
C ALA A 108 -6.95 8.30 -6.81
N GLU A 109 -6.93 8.27 -5.46
CA GLU A 109 -7.39 9.39 -4.63
C GLU A 109 -6.63 10.69 -4.93
N SER A 110 -5.33 10.60 -5.22
CA SER A 110 -4.52 11.77 -5.55
C SER A 110 -4.93 12.46 -6.86
N LEU A 111 -5.62 11.74 -7.75
CA LEU A 111 -6.11 12.21 -9.04
C LEU A 111 -7.57 12.68 -8.99
N GLU A 112 -8.27 12.43 -7.89
CA GLU A 112 -9.67 12.85 -7.73
C GLU A 112 -9.80 14.37 -7.88
N GLY A 113 -10.78 14.79 -8.69
CA GLY A 113 -11.01 16.21 -9.03
C GLY A 113 -9.99 16.82 -10.00
N LYS A 114 -8.90 16.12 -10.34
CA LYS A 114 -7.91 16.53 -11.35
C LYS A 114 -8.10 15.81 -12.68
N CYS A 115 -8.56 14.56 -12.62
CA CYS A 115 -8.76 13.69 -13.77
C CYS A 115 -10.17 13.09 -13.74
N ASP A 116 -10.67 12.69 -14.92
CA ASP A 116 -11.87 11.86 -15.02
C ASP A 116 -11.51 10.39 -14.74
N LEU A 117 -12.00 9.87 -13.61
CA LEU A 117 -11.73 8.51 -13.14
C LEU A 117 -12.91 7.55 -13.43
N SER A 118 -13.91 7.98 -14.20
CA SER A 118 -15.12 7.19 -14.47
C SER A 118 -14.83 5.83 -15.11
N SER A 119 -13.77 5.71 -15.92
CA SER A 119 -13.36 4.45 -16.54
C SER A 119 -12.78 3.42 -15.57
N VAL A 120 -12.27 3.85 -14.41
CA VAL A 120 -11.64 2.99 -13.40
C VAL A 120 -12.46 2.86 -12.11
N GLU A 121 -13.63 3.49 -12.04
CA GLU A 121 -14.50 3.48 -10.86
C GLU A 121 -14.76 2.06 -10.33
N GLY A 122 -15.02 1.11 -11.23
CA GLY A 122 -15.24 -0.30 -10.87
C GLY A 122 -14.01 -0.98 -10.26
N LEU A 123 -12.80 -0.66 -10.72
CA LEU A 123 -11.55 -1.18 -10.17
C LEU A 123 -11.26 -0.55 -8.80
N MET A 124 -11.50 0.76 -8.67
CA MET A 124 -11.35 1.48 -7.40
C MET A 124 -12.30 0.94 -6.34
N ASN A 125 -13.55 0.63 -6.69
CA ASN A 125 -14.52 0.04 -5.77
C ASN A 125 -14.08 -1.35 -5.31
N GLN A 126 -13.61 -2.22 -6.21
CA GLN A 126 -13.04 -3.52 -5.84
C GLN A 126 -11.82 -3.38 -4.92
N ALA A 127 -10.91 -2.45 -5.23
CA ALA A 127 -9.75 -2.19 -4.39
C ALA A 127 -10.16 -1.74 -2.98
N LYS A 128 -11.15 -0.83 -2.89
CA LYS A 128 -11.70 -0.34 -1.62
C LYS A 128 -12.32 -1.45 -0.79
N GLU A 129 -13.08 -2.35 -1.41
CA GLU A 129 -13.71 -3.49 -0.72
C GLU A 129 -12.68 -4.46 -0.14
N ILE A 130 -11.62 -4.77 -0.90
CA ILE A 130 -10.52 -5.62 -0.43
C ILE A 130 -9.77 -4.92 0.72
N LEU A 131 -9.43 -3.64 0.56
CA LEU A 131 -8.71 -2.87 1.58
C LEU A 131 -9.52 -2.68 2.87
N ALA A 132 -10.85 -2.57 2.78
CA ALA A 132 -11.72 -2.51 3.96
C ALA A 132 -11.68 -3.81 4.80
N ASN A 133 -11.35 -4.94 4.17
CA ASN A 133 -11.24 -6.26 4.81
C ASN A 133 -9.78 -6.74 4.94
N ALA A 134 -8.79 -5.85 4.79
CA ALA A 134 -7.36 -6.19 4.69
C ALA A 134 -6.81 -7.03 5.86
N ALA A 135 -7.40 -6.91 7.05
CA ALA A 135 -6.99 -7.67 8.22
C ALA A 135 -7.34 -9.17 8.10
N ASP A 136 -8.38 -9.51 7.34
CA ASP A 136 -8.90 -10.87 7.17
C ASP A 136 -8.75 -11.41 5.74
N THR A 137 -8.20 -10.62 4.81
CA THR A 137 -7.92 -11.08 3.44
C THR A 137 -6.88 -12.21 3.45
N PRO A 138 -7.25 -13.44 3.01
CA PRO A 138 -6.35 -14.59 3.05
C PRO A 138 -5.32 -14.54 1.93
N ILE A 139 -4.19 -15.23 2.12
CA ILE A 139 -3.09 -15.32 1.15
C ILE A 139 -3.52 -15.85 -0.22
N SER A 140 -4.61 -16.63 -0.28
CA SER A 140 -5.18 -17.12 -1.54
C SER A 140 -5.68 -16.01 -2.47
N GLU A 141 -5.97 -14.82 -1.92
CA GLU A 141 -6.39 -13.65 -2.69
C GLU A 141 -5.20 -12.76 -3.12
N GLN A 142 -3.96 -13.10 -2.74
CA GLN A 142 -2.79 -12.26 -3.01
C GLN A 142 -2.56 -12.01 -4.50
N ASP A 143 -2.68 -13.03 -5.35
CA ASP A 143 -2.44 -12.88 -6.78
C ASP A 143 -3.52 -12.04 -7.46
N ALA A 144 -4.78 -12.19 -7.04
CA ALA A 144 -5.89 -11.37 -7.52
C ALA A 144 -5.71 -9.90 -7.10
N ALA A 145 -5.32 -9.65 -5.85
CA ALA A 145 -5.04 -8.30 -5.35
C ALA A 145 -3.85 -7.64 -6.08
N LYS A 146 -2.80 -8.41 -6.38
CA LYS A 146 -1.64 -7.94 -7.16
C LYS A 146 -2.04 -7.56 -8.59
N GLU A 147 -2.83 -8.39 -9.25
CA GLU A 147 -3.28 -8.09 -10.61
C GLU A 147 -4.20 -6.88 -10.63
N LEU A 148 -5.14 -6.77 -9.67
CA LEU A 148 -5.99 -5.59 -9.53
C LEU A 148 -5.16 -4.32 -9.32
N ALA A 149 -4.17 -4.36 -8.43
CA ALA A 149 -3.26 -3.23 -8.19
C ALA A 149 -2.50 -2.83 -9.46
N ARG A 150 -2.01 -3.82 -10.22
CA ARG A 150 -1.31 -3.62 -11.50
C ARG A 150 -2.23 -2.96 -12.52
N THR A 151 -3.41 -3.53 -12.77
CA THR A 151 -4.38 -2.99 -13.73
C THR A 151 -4.79 -1.57 -13.35
N LEU A 152 -5.14 -1.34 -12.08
CA LEU A 152 -5.55 -0.02 -11.61
C LEU A 152 -4.43 1.02 -11.79
N THR A 153 -3.19 0.68 -11.44
CA THR A 153 -2.04 1.57 -11.63
C THR A 153 -1.82 1.93 -13.10
N ILE A 154 -1.96 0.95 -14.01
CA ILE A 154 -1.81 1.16 -15.45
C ILE A 154 -2.85 2.14 -15.98
N GLU A 155 -4.12 1.88 -15.67
CA GLU A 155 -5.21 2.71 -16.18
C GLU A 155 -5.15 4.13 -15.60
N LEU A 156 -4.82 4.29 -14.32
CA LEU A 156 -4.62 5.61 -13.71
C LEU A 156 -3.46 6.37 -14.35
N SER A 157 -2.35 5.69 -14.63
CA SER A 157 -1.18 6.30 -15.27
C SER A 157 -1.52 6.80 -16.69
N LYS A 158 -2.29 6.02 -17.45
CA LYS A 158 -2.79 6.44 -18.78
C LYS A 158 -3.70 7.66 -18.67
N ILE A 159 -4.64 7.65 -17.74
CA ILE A 159 -5.54 8.78 -17.48
C ILE A 159 -4.73 10.04 -17.13
N ARG A 160 -3.74 9.91 -16.25
CA ARG A 160 -2.87 11.01 -15.82
C ARG A 160 -2.07 11.59 -17.00
N LEU A 161 -1.42 10.75 -17.80
CA LEU A 161 -0.67 11.18 -18.98
C LEU A 161 -1.56 11.93 -19.97
N ASN A 162 -2.74 11.39 -20.26
CA ASN A 162 -3.71 12.03 -21.16
C ASN A 162 -4.16 13.40 -20.64
N ALA A 163 -4.40 13.52 -19.32
CA ALA A 163 -4.74 14.80 -18.70
C ALA A 163 -3.59 15.81 -18.79
N SER A 164 -2.34 15.39 -18.57
CA SER A 164 -1.16 16.25 -18.71
C SER A 164 -0.96 16.72 -20.15
N ILE A 165 -1.15 15.83 -21.14
CA ILE A 165 -1.12 16.18 -22.58
C ILE A 165 -2.20 17.21 -22.91
N ALA A 166 -3.44 17.00 -22.44
CA ALA A 166 -4.53 17.92 -22.67
C ALA A 166 -4.25 19.31 -22.06
N ALA A 167 -3.78 19.36 -20.81
CA ALA A 167 -3.43 20.60 -20.13
C ALA A 167 -2.26 21.34 -20.81
N ALA A 168 -1.23 20.61 -21.26
CA ALA A 168 -0.13 21.20 -22.02
C ALA A 168 -0.62 21.82 -23.34
N ASN A 169 -1.45 21.10 -24.09
CA ASN A 169 -2.04 21.59 -25.33
C ASN A 169 -2.94 22.82 -25.12
N GLU A 170 -3.72 22.86 -24.04
CA GLU A 170 -4.51 24.04 -23.67
C GLU A 170 -3.61 25.27 -23.43
N LYS A 171 -2.49 25.10 -22.72
CA LYS A 171 -1.53 26.19 -22.49
C LYS A 171 -0.83 26.64 -23.76
N LEU A 172 -0.48 25.70 -24.65
CA LEU A 172 0.15 26.01 -25.94
C LEU A 172 -0.80 26.71 -26.92
N ALA A 173 -2.13 26.64 -26.73
CA ALA A 173 -3.07 27.41 -27.53
C ALA A 173 -2.93 28.94 -27.34
N GLU A 174 -2.26 29.37 -26.26
CA GLU A 174 -1.93 30.77 -25.97
C GLU A 174 -0.40 30.98 -25.92
N GLU A 175 0.36 30.24 -26.74
CA GLU A 175 1.82 30.21 -26.68
C GLU A 175 2.48 31.60 -26.86
N GLU A 176 1.81 32.53 -27.55
CA GLU A 176 2.27 33.91 -27.75
C GLU A 176 2.38 34.72 -26.45
N LYS A 177 1.69 34.29 -25.37
CA LYS A 177 1.80 34.92 -24.05
C LYS A 177 3.11 34.57 -23.35
N TYR A 178 3.79 33.52 -23.79
CA TYR A 178 4.95 32.95 -23.11
C TYR A 178 6.24 33.14 -23.90
N THR A 179 7.39 33.01 -23.21
CA THR A 179 8.69 33.08 -23.86
C THR A 179 8.91 31.90 -24.81
N GLU A 180 9.58 32.14 -25.93
CA GLU A 180 9.89 31.11 -26.93
C GLU A 180 10.65 29.92 -26.31
N ALA A 181 11.58 30.19 -25.39
CA ALA A 181 12.36 29.17 -24.70
C ALA A 181 11.50 28.27 -23.81
N SER A 182 10.56 28.83 -23.04
CA SER A 182 9.67 28.02 -22.19
C SER A 182 8.66 27.23 -23.01
N VAL A 183 8.14 27.80 -24.11
CA VAL A 183 7.25 27.10 -25.05
C VAL A 183 7.98 25.92 -25.70
N ALA A 184 9.23 26.11 -26.12
CA ALA A 184 10.04 25.02 -26.70
C ALA A 184 10.25 23.86 -25.72
N ALA A 185 10.46 24.15 -24.43
CA ALA A 185 10.59 23.13 -23.39
C ALA A 185 9.30 22.31 -23.21
N VAL A 186 8.12 22.96 -23.22
CA VAL A 186 6.82 22.27 -23.17
C VAL A 186 6.61 21.40 -24.40
N LYS A 187 6.86 21.93 -25.61
CA LYS A 187 6.72 21.17 -26.87
C LYS A 187 7.61 19.93 -26.89
N LEU A 188 8.83 20.02 -26.36
CA LEU A 188 9.74 18.88 -26.24
C LEU A 188 9.18 17.81 -25.29
N ALA A 189 8.75 18.19 -24.10
CA ALA A 189 8.17 17.25 -23.13
C ALA A 189 6.86 16.64 -23.64
N LEU A 190 6.06 17.42 -24.37
CA LEU A 190 4.81 16.96 -24.98
C LEU A 190 5.08 15.90 -26.05
N ALA A 191 6.08 16.10 -26.90
CA ALA A 191 6.45 15.11 -27.91
C ALA A 191 6.89 13.77 -27.30
N GLU A 192 7.62 13.80 -26.17
CA GLU A 192 7.96 12.59 -25.42
C GLU A 192 6.71 11.90 -24.86
N ALA A 193 5.77 12.66 -24.30
CA ALA A 193 4.51 12.15 -23.78
C ALA A 193 3.61 11.51 -24.86
N GLU A 194 3.47 12.16 -26.02
CA GLU A 194 2.70 11.64 -27.16
C GLU A 194 3.34 10.40 -27.77
N ALA A 195 4.67 10.34 -27.85
CA ALA A 195 5.38 9.16 -28.29
C ALA A 195 5.13 7.98 -27.33
N LEU A 196 5.18 8.22 -26.03
CA LEU A 196 4.90 7.19 -25.03
C LEU A 196 3.45 6.71 -25.10
N GLN A 197 2.49 7.63 -25.31
CA GLN A 197 1.08 7.29 -25.50
C GLN A 197 0.85 6.30 -26.66
N GLN A 198 1.64 6.40 -27.74
CA GLN A 198 1.55 5.48 -28.88
C GLN A 198 2.20 4.11 -28.64
N ILE A 199 3.11 4.01 -27.64
CA ILE A 199 3.89 2.80 -27.34
C ILE A 199 3.25 1.98 -26.22
N VAL A 200 2.43 2.59 -25.36
CA VAL A 200 1.71 1.89 -24.27
C VAL A 200 0.66 0.94 -24.86
N GLU A 201 1.08 -0.25 -25.26
CA GLU A 201 0.22 -1.44 -25.33
C GLU A 201 0.01 -1.97 -23.91
N GLU A 202 -1.18 -2.52 -23.62
CA GLU A 202 -1.67 -2.89 -22.26
C GLU A 202 -0.77 -3.84 -21.43
N GLN A 203 0.35 -4.31 -21.99
CA GLN A 203 1.20 -5.35 -21.40
C GLN A 203 2.72 -5.05 -21.41
N ASP A 204 3.20 -3.90 -21.90
CA ASP A 204 4.63 -3.56 -21.84
C ASP A 204 5.00 -2.88 -20.51
N VAL A 205 5.48 -3.69 -19.55
CA VAL A 205 5.76 -3.29 -18.17
C VAL A 205 6.87 -2.23 -18.07
N GLU A 206 7.81 -2.21 -19.01
CA GLU A 206 8.90 -1.21 -19.05
C GLU A 206 8.39 0.17 -19.49
N ALA A 207 7.38 0.20 -20.37
CA ALA A 207 6.72 1.43 -20.76
C ALA A 207 5.87 2.03 -19.62
N ILE A 208 5.31 1.19 -18.73
CA ILE A 208 4.37 1.58 -17.67
C ILE A 208 5.05 2.38 -16.54
N GLU A 209 6.22 1.96 -16.04
CA GLU A 209 6.96 2.74 -15.02
C GLU A 209 7.36 4.14 -15.54
N LEU A 210 7.53 4.27 -16.86
CA LEU A 210 7.90 5.53 -17.50
C LEU A 210 6.71 6.51 -17.64
N VAL A 211 5.46 6.02 -17.62
CA VAL A 211 4.26 6.85 -17.85
C VAL A 211 4.15 7.96 -16.82
N GLU A 212 4.22 7.63 -15.53
CA GLU A 212 4.08 8.61 -14.45
C GLU A 212 5.27 9.60 -14.45
N ALA A 213 6.50 9.11 -14.67
CA ALA A 213 7.67 9.97 -14.77
C ALA A 213 7.55 10.97 -15.94
N THR A 214 7.00 10.53 -17.07
CA THR A 214 6.78 11.37 -18.26
C THR A 214 5.67 12.39 -18.02
N ALA A 215 4.57 12.00 -17.40
CA ALA A 215 3.51 12.91 -17.00
C ALA A 215 4.04 14.02 -16.07
N GLN A 216 4.81 13.64 -15.02
CA GLN A 216 5.42 14.61 -14.11
C GLN A 216 6.43 15.53 -14.81
N LYS A 217 7.20 15.03 -15.77
CA LYS A 217 8.14 15.85 -16.56
C LYS A 217 7.37 16.88 -17.38
N LEU A 218 6.26 16.48 -18.02
CA LEU A 218 5.40 17.38 -18.77
C LEU A 218 4.75 18.44 -17.87
N ASP A 219 4.20 18.05 -16.72
CA ASP A 219 3.62 18.98 -15.76
C ASP A 219 4.63 20.04 -15.32
N LYS A 220 5.86 19.62 -14.96
CA LYS A 220 6.95 20.54 -14.59
C LYS A 220 7.32 21.50 -15.71
N ALA A 221 7.30 21.04 -16.96
CA ALA A 221 7.57 21.90 -18.11
C ALA A 221 6.45 22.95 -18.28
N VAL A 222 5.19 22.54 -18.10
CA VAL A 222 4.02 23.43 -18.15
C VAL A 222 4.06 24.46 -17.01
N ASP A 223 4.36 24.04 -15.79
CA ASP A 223 4.49 24.93 -14.62
C ASP A 223 5.66 25.91 -14.76
N ALA A 224 6.67 25.57 -15.57
CA ALA A 224 7.83 26.41 -15.85
C ALA A 224 7.61 27.41 -17.00
N LEU A 225 6.40 27.51 -17.57
CA LEU A 225 6.06 28.53 -18.56
C LEU A 225 6.26 29.94 -17.98
N LYS A 226 6.90 30.82 -18.76
CA LYS A 226 7.21 32.20 -18.36
C LYS A 226 6.53 33.18 -19.30
N LEU A 227 5.93 34.24 -18.78
CA LEU A 227 5.30 35.26 -19.61
C LEU A 227 6.37 36.09 -20.34
N VAL A 228 6.04 36.59 -21.53
CA VAL A 228 6.94 37.48 -22.30
C VAL A 228 7.32 38.74 -21.51
N ASP A 229 6.45 39.20 -20.60
CA ASP A 229 6.69 40.38 -19.77
C ASP A 229 7.67 40.16 -18.59
N ASP A 230 7.93 38.92 -18.19
CA ASP A 230 8.92 38.60 -17.14
C ASP A 230 10.37 38.80 -17.60
N ASP A 231 10.59 38.95 -18.92
CA ASP A 231 11.90 39.19 -19.54
C ASP A 231 12.19 40.69 -19.80
N LYS A 232 11.36 41.61 -19.26
CA LYS A 232 11.66 43.04 -19.39
C LYS A 232 12.96 43.37 -18.64
N PRO A 233 13.93 44.03 -19.30
CA PRO A 233 15.13 44.48 -18.62
C PRO A 233 14.74 45.42 -17.48
N VAL A 234 15.22 45.13 -16.27
CA VAL A 234 15.17 46.06 -15.14
C VAL A 234 15.75 47.38 -15.64
N ASP A 235 14.93 48.43 -15.65
CA ASP A 235 15.34 49.75 -16.10
C ASP A 235 16.68 50.11 -15.41
N PRO A 236 17.73 50.50 -16.17
CA PRO A 236 19.01 50.85 -15.56
C PRO A 236 18.80 51.98 -14.54
N PRO A 237 19.54 51.99 -13.42
CA PRO A 237 19.37 53.00 -12.39
C PRO A 237 19.45 54.39 -13.01
N LYS A 238 18.38 55.17 -12.86
CA LYS A 238 18.26 56.52 -13.40
C LYS A 238 19.49 57.34 -12.97
N PRO A 239 20.22 58.02 -13.88
CA PRO A 239 21.41 58.76 -13.50
C PRO A 239 21.03 59.86 -12.49
N SER A 240 21.69 59.81 -11.33
CA SER A 240 21.53 60.82 -10.28
C SER A 240 21.88 62.20 -10.83
N LYS A 241 20.91 63.13 -10.81
CA LYS A 241 21.13 64.51 -11.25
C LYS A 241 22.28 65.13 -10.44
N PRO A 242 23.20 65.89 -11.08
CA PRO A 242 24.23 66.60 -10.37
C PRO A 242 23.59 67.69 -9.50
N ASN A 243 23.85 67.61 -8.19
CA ASN A 243 23.39 68.56 -7.20
C ASN A 243 24.07 69.92 -7.46
N LYS A 244 23.35 70.89 -8.04
CA LYS A 244 23.79 72.29 -8.08
C LYS A 244 23.64 72.87 -6.67
N GLY A 245 24.66 72.65 -5.85
CA GLY A 245 24.85 73.38 -4.60
C GLY A 245 25.08 74.85 -4.92
N SER A 246 24.05 75.67 -4.71
CA SER A 246 24.19 77.11 -4.62
C SER A 246 25.02 77.45 -3.39
N THR A 247 26.20 78.02 -3.58
CA THR A 247 26.93 78.74 -2.55
C THR A 247 26.82 80.23 -2.83
N SER A 248 25.78 80.85 -2.28
CA SER A 248 25.74 82.30 -2.08
C SER A 248 26.17 82.60 -0.64
N GLN A 249 27.44 82.98 -0.55
CA GLN A 249 28.05 84.07 0.20
C GLN A 249 27.23 84.88 1.25
N VAL A 250 28.00 85.31 2.28
CA VAL A 250 27.88 86.48 3.17
C VAL A 250 27.17 86.30 4.53
N ALA A 251 27.96 86.19 5.60
CA ALA A 251 28.25 87.27 6.57
C ALA A 251 29.40 86.84 7.50
#